data_AF-A0A2N8TEH6-F1
#
_entry.id   AF-A0A2N8TEH6-F1
#
_cell.length_a   1.000
_cell.length_b   1.000
_cell.length_c   1.000
_cell.angle_alpha   90.00
_cell.angle_beta   90.00
_cell.angle_gamma   90.00
#
_symmetry.space_group_name_H-M   'P 1'
#
loop_
_entity.id
_entity.type
_entity.pdbx_description
1 polymer ?
#
loop_
_entity_poly.entity_id
_entity_poly.type
_entity_poly.pdbx_seq_one_letter_code
_entity_poly.pdbx_strand_id
1 'polypeptide(L)'
;MTTAVTEPFGPLDPFVHPAFFYRDEQDYLDGTLPFVREGLEAGEPVAVAVPGKNLVLIRDALGDDAAAVRLLDMREAGRNPGRIIPGVLRAFADAQPAGRRVRIIGEPVWAGRSDAEYPACAQHEALINAAFRGRTATILCPYDVARLPEHVVADAYATHPTVIHPGSRAARDSDAYAPEDVVTRYNVPLPPVQEALTFAFDSDSLPHARHVAVGEGARLGLVGVKLDDLALATAELTTNSVVHGGGSGVLRVWAENGYVVCEVRDDGHLGDVLAGRRPVPRDQRGGRGVLLVNLIADLVRLHRSDSGTTVRCWFAR
;
A
#
# COMPACT_ATOMS: atom_id res chain seq x y z
N MET A 1 -20.11 45.46 21.09
CA MET A 1 -20.61 44.08 20.91
C MET A 1 -19.79 43.46 19.80
N THR A 2 -18.71 42.78 20.18
CA THR A 2 -17.75 42.20 19.24
C THR A 2 -18.09 40.72 19.12
N THR A 3 -18.49 40.31 17.92
CA THR A 3 -18.78 38.93 17.55
C THR A 3 -17.50 38.10 17.65
N ALA A 4 -17.55 37.06 18.48
CA ALA A 4 -16.48 36.10 18.67
C ALA A 4 -16.26 35.29 17.38
N VAL A 5 -15.03 35.37 16.86
CA VAL A 5 -14.50 34.46 15.85
C VAL A 5 -14.28 33.12 16.54
N THR A 6 -14.96 32.09 16.06
CA THR A 6 -14.80 30.71 16.52
C THR A 6 -13.50 30.15 15.93
N GLU A 7 -12.66 29.57 16.79
CA GLU A 7 -11.27 29.19 16.48
C GLU A 7 -11.12 28.07 15.43
N PRO A 8 -10.06 28.08 14.60
CA PRO A 8 -9.87 27.14 13.49
C PRO A 8 -9.14 25.82 13.87
N PHE A 9 -9.03 25.47 15.15
CA PHE A 9 -8.34 24.25 15.58
C PHE A 9 -9.28 23.33 16.35
N GLY A 10 -9.89 22.39 15.63
CA GLY A 10 -10.40 21.17 16.27
C GLY A 10 -9.26 20.41 16.98
N PRO A 11 -9.57 19.45 17.87
CA PRO A 11 -8.54 18.65 18.52
C PRO A 11 -7.65 17.97 17.46
N LEU A 12 -6.34 17.96 17.71
CA LEU A 12 -5.33 17.24 16.91
C LEU A 12 -5.86 15.86 16.53
N ASP A 13 -5.78 15.49 15.24
CA ASP A 13 -6.21 14.17 14.77
C ASP A 13 -5.51 13.10 15.64
N PRO A 14 -6.25 12.14 16.24
CA PRO A 14 -5.63 11.10 17.05
C PRO A 14 -4.64 10.21 16.26
N PHE A 15 -4.66 10.31 14.92
CA PHE A 15 -3.73 9.65 14.03
C PHE A 15 -2.48 10.49 13.78
N VAL A 16 -1.30 9.87 13.90
CA VAL A 16 -0.01 10.53 13.68
C VAL A 16 0.84 9.67 12.73
N HIS A 17 1.39 10.29 11.68
CA HIS A 17 2.16 9.61 10.62
C HIS A 17 3.51 10.30 10.33
N PRO A 18 4.50 10.21 11.24
CA PRO A 18 5.80 10.83 11.04
C PRO A 18 6.71 10.01 10.13
N ALA A 19 7.41 10.69 9.22
CA ALA A 19 8.59 10.12 8.58
C ALA A 19 9.80 10.25 9.52
N PHE A 20 10.59 9.20 9.66
CA PHE A 20 11.84 9.21 10.41
C PHE A 20 13.03 9.00 9.48
N PHE A 21 13.90 10.00 9.40
CA PHE A 21 15.08 9.95 8.55
C PHE A 21 16.28 9.41 9.34
N TYR A 22 16.97 8.42 8.77
CA TYR A 22 18.17 7.81 9.37
C TYR A 22 19.29 7.70 8.33
N ARG A 23 20.55 7.66 8.78
CA ARG A 23 21.74 7.55 7.90
C ARG A 23 22.51 6.24 8.07
N ASP A 24 22.38 5.61 9.22
CA ASP A 24 23.07 4.37 9.57
C ASP A 24 22.25 3.52 10.55
N GLU A 25 22.78 2.37 10.94
CA GLU A 25 22.12 1.43 11.85
C GLU A 25 21.92 1.99 13.26
N GLN A 26 22.82 2.89 13.71
CA GLN A 26 22.71 3.51 15.03
C GLN A 26 21.57 4.53 15.05
N ASP A 27 21.54 5.44 14.06
CA ASP A 27 20.41 6.35 13.86
C ASP A 27 19.09 5.55 13.79
N TYR A 28 19.07 4.46 13.02
CA TYR A 28 17.88 3.60 12.88
C TYR A 28 17.38 3.05 14.22
N LEU A 29 18.27 2.47 15.03
CA LEU A 29 17.92 1.93 16.34
C LEU A 29 17.52 3.03 17.34
N ASP A 30 18.20 4.17 17.31
CA ASP A 30 17.92 5.31 18.20
C ASP A 30 16.54 5.94 17.95
N GLY A 31 16.04 5.86 16.70
CA GLY A 31 14.68 6.30 16.37
C GLY A 31 13.60 5.24 16.59
N THR A 32 13.91 3.95 16.36
CA THR A 32 12.90 2.89 16.35
C THR A 32 12.71 2.21 17.71
N LEU A 33 13.79 1.95 18.48
CA LEU A 33 13.67 1.23 19.75
C LEU A 33 12.93 2.03 20.83
N PRO A 34 13.18 3.33 21.05
CA PRO A 34 12.41 4.10 22.02
C PRO A 34 10.92 4.12 21.67
N PHE A 35 10.59 4.28 20.38
CA PHE A 35 9.20 4.25 19.91
C PHE A 35 8.48 2.95 20.28
N VAL A 36 9.15 1.80 20.14
CA VAL A 36 8.62 0.49 20.52
C VAL A 36 8.50 0.38 22.05
N ARG A 37 9.57 0.65 22.80
CA ARG A 37 9.60 0.48 24.26
C ARG A 37 8.60 1.38 24.97
N GLU A 38 8.49 2.65 24.57
CA GLU A 38 7.47 3.57 25.10
C GLU A 38 6.04 3.05 24.86
N GLY A 39 5.79 2.41 23.71
CA GLY A 39 4.52 1.77 23.41
C GLY A 39 4.24 0.62 24.39
N LEU A 40 5.21 -0.27 24.57
CA LEU A 40 5.10 -1.40 25.51
C LEU A 40 4.91 -0.93 26.97
N GLU A 41 5.65 0.09 27.40
CA GLU A 41 5.54 0.70 28.73
C GLU A 41 4.16 1.32 28.97
N ALA A 42 3.58 1.94 27.94
CA ALA A 42 2.20 2.47 27.96
C ALA A 42 1.12 1.38 27.76
N GLY A 43 1.53 0.13 27.51
CA GLY A 43 0.67 -1.00 27.15
C GLY A 43 0.03 -0.89 25.76
N GLU A 44 0.46 0.04 24.93
CA GLU A 44 -0.02 0.20 23.56
C GLU A 44 0.46 -0.99 22.71
N PRO A 45 -0.43 -1.72 22.00
CA PRO A 45 0.01 -2.79 21.11
C PRO A 45 0.95 -2.25 20.02
N VAL A 46 2.08 -2.94 19.82
CA VAL A 46 3.12 -2.54 18.86
C VAL A 46 3.26 -3.56 17.73
N ALA A 47 3.33 -3.06 16.49
CA ALA A 47 3.73 -3.83 15.33
C ALA A 47 4.95 -3.20 14.63
N VAL A 48 5.82 -4.03 14.07
CA VAL A 48 6.97 -3.60 13.27
C VAL A 48 6.94 -4.39 11.97
N ALA A 49 6.74 -3.67 10.87
CA ALA A 49 6.76 -4.20 9.52
C ALA A 49 7.86 -3.47 8.74
N VAL A 50 9.05 -4.07 8.66
CA VAL A 50 10.24 -3.46 8.03
C VAL A 50 10.98 -4.53 7.20
N PRO A 51 11.89 -4.14 6.27
CA PRO A 51 12.62 -5.11 5.48
C PRO A 51 13.42 -6.09 6.35
N GLY A 52 13.52 -7.35 5.94
CA GLY A 52 14.14 -8.43 6.73
C GLY A 52 15.46 -8.09 7.44
N LYS A 53 16.40 -7.35 6.82
CA LYS A 53 17.63 -6.91 7.50
C LYS A 53 17.34 -6.07 8.74
N ASN A 54 16.51 -5.04 8.58
CA ASN A 54 16.14 -4.13 9.66
C ASN A 54 15.24 -4.81 10.69
N LEU A 55 14.44 -5.80 10.26
CA LEU A 55 13.61 -6.59 11.16
C LEU A 55 14.45 -7.43 12.11
N VAL A 56 15.53 -8.05 11.60
CA VAL A 56 16.52 -8.76 12.42
C VAL A 56 17.19 -7.79 13.40
N LEU A 57 17.63 -6.63 12.91
CA LEU A 57 18.28 -5.60 13.73
C LEU A 57 17.40 -5.13 14.91
N ILE A 58 16.13 -4.80 14.66
CA ILE A 58 15.18 -4.40 15.72
C ILE A 58 14.93 -5.56 16.68
N ARG A 59 14.67 -6.77 16.17
CA ARG A 59 14.36 -7.93 17.01
C ARG A 59 15.52 -8.25 17.96
N ASP A 60 16.75 -8.26 17.45
CA ASP A 60 17.92 -8.61 18.25
C ASP A 60 18.21 -7.55 19.31
N ALA A 61 17.97 -6.27 19.01
CA ALA A 61 18.13 -5.16 19.96
C ALA A 61 17.00 -5.03 20.99
N LEU A 62 15.79 -5.53 20.68
CA LEU A 62 14.68 -5.63 21.63
C LEU A 62 14.90 -6.76 22.66
N GLY A 63 15.61 -7.83 22.29
CA GLY A 63 15.78 -8.99 23.18
C GLY A 63 14.44 -9.61 23.56
N ASP A 64 14.20 -9.82 24.85
CA ASP A 64 12.98 -10.45 25.36
C ASP A 64 11.70 -9.65 25.03
N ASP A 65 11.80 -8.33 24.90
CA ASP A 65 10.67 -7.45 24.53
C ASP A 65 10.09 -7.81 23.16
N ALA A 66 10.88 -8.43 22.27
CA ALA A 66 10.43 -8.81 20.94
C ALA A 66 9.22 -9.76 20.96
N ALA A 67 9.05 -10.55 22.02
CA ALA A 67 7.90 -11.44 22.18
C ALA A 67 6.56 -10.69 22.34
N ALA A 68 6.60 -9.43 22.78
CA ALA A 68 5.43 -8.56 22.93
C ALA A 68 5.11 -7.74 21.66
N VAL A 69 5.94 -7.84 20.62
CA VAL A 69 5.81 -7.04 19.39
C VAL A 69 5.40 -7.91 18.21
N ARG A 70 4.43 -7.46 17.42
CA ARG A 70 4.08 -8.13 16.16
C ARG A 70 5.11 -7.79 15.08
N LEU A 71 6.05 -8.69 14.83
CA LEU A 71 7.08 -8.55 13.80
C LEU A 71 6.62 -9.12 12.45
N LEU A 72 6.76 -8.37 11.36
CA LEU A 72 6.46 -8.81 9.99
C LEU A 72 7.59 -8.39 9.03
N ASP A 73 7.96 -9.26 8.08
CA ASP A 73 8.87 -8.85 6.99
C ASP A 73 8.11 -8.05 5.94
N MET A 74 8.47 -6.78 5.77
CA MET A 74 7.84 -5.89 4.79
C MET A 74 8.16 -6.27 3.34
N ARG A 75 9.24 -7.01 3.07
CA ARG A 75 9.53 -7.53 1.73
C ARG A 75 8.53 -8.59 1.30
N GLU A 76 8.01 -9.34 2.27
CA GLU A 76 6.91 -10.26 2.06
C GLU A 76 5.59 -9.50 2.15
N ALA A 77 5.21 -9.04 3.35
CA ALA A 77 3.91 -8.43 3.64
C ALA A 77 3.59 -7.20 2.77
N GLY A 78 4.61 -6.44 2.36
CA GLY A 78 4.51 -5.27 1.50
C GLY A 78 4.98 -5.45 0.07
N ARG A 79 5.20 -6.69 -0.41
CA ARG A 79 5.57 -6.95 -1.82
C ARG A 79 4.69 -6.16 -2.79
N ASN A 80 3.37 -6.25 -2.59
CA ASN A 80 2.39 -5.34 -3.15
C ASN A 80 2.03 -4.22 -2.15
N PRO A 81 2.39 -2.95 -2.39
CA PRO A 81 1.97 -1.84 -1.53
C PRO A 81 0.44 -1.71 -1.41
N GLY A 82 -0.29 -2.21 -2.42
CA GLY A 82 -1.73 -2.49 -2.44
C GLY A 82 -2.30 -2.96 -1.11
N ARG A 83 -1.65 -3.95 -0.50
CA ARG A 83 -2.19 -4.70 0.63
C ARG A 83 -1.73 -4.23 2.01
N ILE A 84 -0.78 -3.30 2.08
CA ILE A 84 -0.18 -2.91 3.37
C ILE A 84 -1.23 -2.24 4.27
N ILE A 85 -1.99 -1.26 3.75
CA ILE A 85 -3.09 -0.63 4.51
C ILE A 85 -4.08 -1.68 4.99
N PRO A 86 -4.77 -2.46 4.12
CA PRO A 86 -5.83 -3.34 4.60
C PRO A 86 -5.31 -4.57 5.35
N GLY A 87 -4.20 -5.16 4.91
CA GLY A 87 -3.70 -6.47 5.37
C GLY A 87 -2.66 -6.42 6.49
N VAL A 88 -1.99 -5.28 6.69
CA VAL A 88 -0.98 -5.11 7.75
C VAL A 88 -1.46 -4.07 8.75
N LEU A 89 -1.58 -2.82 8.33
CA LEU A 89 -1.80 -1.69 9.23
C LEU A 89 -3.20 -1.75 9.86
N ARG A 90 -4.24 -1.85 9.01
CA ARG A 90 -5.64 -1.94 9.43
C ARG A 90 -5.91 -3.26 10.11
N ALA A 91 -5.41 -4.38 9.58
CA ALA A 91 -5.58 -5.68 10.21
C ALA A 91 -5.04 -5.72 11.64
N PHE A 92 -3.88 -5.10 11.90
CA PHE A 92 -3.32 -5.00 13.24
C PHE A 92 -4.13 -4.06 14.14
N ALA A 93 -4.43 -2.85 13.67
CA ALA A 93 -5.16 -1.86 14.44
C ALA A 93 -6.59 -2.31 14.79
N ASP A 94 -7.29 -2.92 13.82
CA ASP A 94 -8.70 -3.34 13.96
C ASP A 94 -8.86 -4.63 14.78
N ALA A 95 -7.76 -5.35 15.04
CA ALA A 95 -7.74 -6.50 15.95
C ALA A 95 -7.67 -6.08 17.44
N GLN A 96 -7.42 -4.80 17.72
CA GLN A 96 -7.35 -4.28 19.09
C GLN A 96 -8.72 -3.77 19.58
N PRO A 97 -8.94 -3.72 20.90
CA PRO A 97 -10.14 -3.11 21.46
C PRO A 97 -10.36 -1.68 20.95
N ALA A 98 -11.62 -1.32 20.70
CA ALA A 98 -11.97 0.01 20.21
C ALA A 98 -11.42 1.12 21.12
N GLY A 99 -10.81 2.14 20.53
CA GLY A 99 -10.20 3.27 21.25
C GLY A 99 -8.80 2.99 21.82
N ARG A 100 -8.29 1.76 21.77
CA ARG A 100 -6.91 1.45 22.17
C ARG A 100 -5.94 2.10 21.18
N ARG A 101 -5.00 2.91 21.68
CA ARG A 101 -3.89 3.42 20.87
C ARG A 101 -2.99 2.29 20.44
N VAL A 102 -2.61 2.27 19.17
CA VAL A 102 -1.61 1.35 18.61
C VAL A 102 -0.41 2.09 18.06
N ARG A 103 0.76 1.45 18.10
CA ARG A 103 2.00 1.95 17.49
C ARG A 103 2.47 0.99 16.40
N ILE A 104 2.82 1.52 15.24
CA ILE A 104 3.29 0.71 14.12
C ILE A 104 4.55 1.35 13.54
N ILE A 105 5.59 0.56 13.30
CA ILE A 105 6.70 0.95 12.41
C ILE A 105 6.43 0.31 11.05
N GLY A 106 6.40 1.12 9.99
CA GLY A 106 6.22 0.65 8.61
C GLY A 106 7.32 1.18 7.71
N GLU A 107 8.11 0.30 7.09
CA GLU A 107 9.15 0.70 6.14
C GLU A 107 8.88 0.09 4.75
N PRO A 108 7.82 0.54 4.03
CA PRO A 108 7.44 -0.02 2.73
C PRO A 108 8.32 0.48 1.57
N VAL A 109 9.09 1.55 1.81
CA VAL A 109 10.08 2.15 0.92
C VAL A 109 11.48 1.88 1.48
N TRP A 110 12.28 1.08 0.77
CA TRP A 110 13.66 0.78 1.12
C TRP A 110 14.55 0.80 -0.11
N ALA A 111 15.86 0.95 0.09
CA ALA A 111 16.84 0.89 -0.99
C ALA A 111 16.81 -0.49 -1.67
N GLY A 112 16.41 -0.52 -2.95
CA GLY A 112 16.27 -1.73 -3.74
C GLY A 112 14.86 -2.00 -4.27
N ARG A 113 13.86 -1.16 -3.96
CA ARG A 113 12.60 -1.13 -4.72
C ARG A 113 12.89 -0.80 -6.18
N SER A 114 12.26 -1.54 -7.09
CA SER A 114 12.36 -1.27 -8.53
C SER A 114 11.52 -0.07 -8.94
N ASP A 115 11.83 0.50 -10.12
CA ASP A 115 11.04 1.58 -10.74
C ASP A 115 9.58 1.18 -11.00
N ALA A 116 9.31 -0.12 -11.13
CA ALA A 116 7.96 -0.65 -11.28
C ALA A 116 7.18 -0.65 -9.95
N GLU A 117 7.85 -0.92 -8.82
CA GLU A 117 7.23 -1.02 -7.51
C GLU A 117 7.10 0.34 -6.82
N TYR A 118 8.14 1.17 -6.90
CA TYR A 118 8.24 2.42 -6.16
C TYR A 118 7.01 3.34 -6.30
N PRO A 119 6.47 3.59 -7.51
CA PRO A 119 5.30 4.46 -7.61
C PRO A 119 4.04 3.89 -6.94
N ALA A 120 3.93 2.57 -6.74
CA ALA A 120 2.87 2.01 -5.87
C ALA A 120 3.16 2.23 -4.37
N CYS A 121 4.43 2.27 -3.95
CA CYS A 121 4.84 2.60 -2.59
C CYS A 121 4.53 4.07 -2.27
N ALA A 122 4.91 5.01 -3.14
CA ALA A 122 4.66 6.44 -2.93
C ALA A 122 3.16 6.74 -2.83
N GLN A 123 2.34 6.11 -3.69
CA GLN A 123 0.87 6.21 -3.58
C GLN A 123 0.34 5.58 -2.29
N HIS A 124 0.92 4.46 -1.84
CA HIS A 124 0.53 3.86 -0.56
C HIS A 124 0.76 4.82 0.61
N GLU A 125 1.94 5.44 0.69
CA GLU A 125 2.31 6.40 1.73
C GLU A 125 1.36 7.62 1.74
N ALA A 126 1.11 8.20 0.56
CA ALA A 126 0.19 9.32 0.42
C ALA A 126 -1.24 9.01 0.90
N LEU A 127 -1.66 7.74 0.82
CA LEU A 127 -3.02 7.31 1.17
C LEU A 127 -3.18 6.92 2.65
N ILE A 128 -2.09 6.76 3.43
CA ILE A 128 -2.18 6.32 4.83
C ILE A 128 -2.98 7.30 5.68
N ASN A 129 -2.70 8.60 5.61
CA ASN A 129 -3.41 9.63 6.38
C ASN A 129 -4.93 9.59 6.13
N ALA A 130 -5.33 9.49 4.86
CA ALA A 130 -6.74 9.39 4.49
C ALA A 130 -7.38 8.05 4.93
N ALA A 131 -6.62 6.95 4.95
CA ALA A 131 -7.10 5.65 5.40
C ALA A 131 -7.21 5.52 6.93
N PHE A 132 -6.50 6.37 7.67
CA PHE A 132 -6.43 6.34 9.14
C PHE A 132 -7.06 7.55 9.84
N ARG A 133 -7.61 8.51 9.11
CA ARG A 133 -8.33 9.67 9.66
C ARG A 133 -9.27 9.28 10.82
N GLY A 134 -9.10 9.96 11.96
CA GLY A 134 -9.93 9.76 13.16
C GLY A 134 -9.60 8.49 13.95
N ARG A 135 -8.49 7.80 13.66
CA ARG A 135 -8.06 6.61 14.40
C ARG A 135 -6.99 6.93 15.42
N THR A 136 -7.05 6.24 16.55
CA THR A 136 -6.03 6.31 17.59
C THR A 136 -4.84 5.43 17.23
N ALA A 137 -3.98 5.89 16.32
CA ALA A 137 -2.78 5.16 15.92
C ALA A 137 -1.60 6.11 15.67
N THR A 138 -0.39 5.61 15.88
CA THR A 138 0.84 6.27 15.42
C THR A 138 1.58 5.31 14.49
N ILE A 139 1.84 5.75 13.26
CA ILE A 139 2.60 4.99 12.26
C ILE A 139 3.91 5.74 11.98
N LEU A 140 5.04 5.18 12.41
CA LEU A 140 6.37 5.72 12.15
C LEU A 140 6.94 5.08 10.89
N CYS A 141 7.33 5.89 9.90
CA CYS A 141 7.89 5.39 8.64
C CYS A 141 9.38 5.77 8.51
N PRO A 142 10.31 4.81 8.66
CA PRO A 142 11.74 5.06 8.47
C PRO A 142 12.14 5.26 6.99
N TYR A 143 13.09 6.16 6.74
CA TYR A 143 13.67 6.44 5.42
C TYR A 143 15.20 6.57 5.52
N ASP A 144 15.93 5.72 4.79
CA ASP A 144 17.40 5.74 4.69
C ASP A 144 17.85 6.89 3.77
N VAL A 145 18.14 8.06 4.34
CA VAL A 145 18.54 9.23 3.54
C VAL A 145 19.98 9.12 2.99
N ALA A 146 20.75 8.12 3.42
CA ALA A 146 22.08 7.86 2.87
C ALA A 146 22.02 7.01 1.58
N ARG A 147 20.98 6.20 1.41
CA ARG A 147 20.86 5.26 0.28
C ARG A 147 19.67 5.49 -0.64
N LEU A 148 18.64 6.21 -0.19
CA LEU A 148 17.49 6.52 -1.01
C LEU A 148 17.80 7.69 -1.97
N PRO A 149 17.29 7.66 -3.21
CA PRO A 149 17.38 8.79 -4.13
C PRO A 149 16.69 10.04 -3.55
N GLU A 150 17.19 11.22 -3.93
CA GLU A 150 16.67 12.50 -3.44
C GLU A 150 15.16 12.67 -3.66
N HIS A 151 14.64 12.26 -4.83
CA HIS A 151 13.21 12.35 -5.12
C HIS A 151 12.36 11.48 -4.17
N VAL A 152 12.89 10.35 -3.71
CA VAL A 152 12.21 9.48 -2.74
C VAL A 152 12.12 10.14 -1.38
N VAL A 153 13.22 10.79 -0.96
CA VAL A 153 13.23 11.57 0.28
C VAL A 153 12.27 12.75 0.18
N ALA A 154 12.23 13.45 -0.96
CA ALA A 154 11.27 14.53 -1.20
C ALA A 154 9.80 14.05 -1.13
N ASP A 155 9.50 12.86 -1.67
CA ASP A 155 8.16 12.27 -1.55
C ASP A 155 7.83 11.90 -0.08
N ALA A 156 8.81 11.52 0.73
CA ALA A 156 8.60 11.30 2.16
C ALA A 156 8.12 12.58 2.86
N TYR A 157 8.78 13.73 2.61
CA TYR A 157 8.30 15.03 3.11
C TYR A 157 6.90 15.36 2.59
N ALA A 158 6.59 15.04 1.34
CA ALA A 158 5.28 15.33 0.75
C ALA A 158 4.13 14.44 1.25
N THR A 159 4.44 13.27 1.82
CA THR A 159 3.43 12.28 2.26
C THR A 159 3.24 12.23 3.78
N HIS A 160 4.15 12.82 4.56
CA HIS A 160 4.12 12.79 6.02
C HIS A 160 3.88 14.20 6.59
N PRO A 161 2.84 14.42 7.40
CA PRO A 161 2.57 15.73 7.99
C PRO A 161 3.70 16.23 8.88
N THR A 162 4.43 15.29 9.50
CA THR A 162 5.58 15.59 10.36
C THR A 162 6.77 14.72 10.00
N VAL A 163 7.97 15.21 10.31
CA VAL A 163 9.24 14.54 10.05
C VAL A 163 10.14 14.58 11.27
N ILE A 164 10.98 13.56 11.42
CA ILE A 164 11.99 13.44 12.47
C ILE A 164 13.34 13.27 11.77
N HIS A 165 14.24 14.23 11.97
CA HIS A 165 15.57 14.22 11.37
C HIS A 165 16.55 13.32 12.16
N PRO A 166 17.65 12.86 11.52
CA PRO A 166 18.66 12.07 12.20
C PRO A 166 19.21 12.77 13.45
N GLY A 167 19.34 12.03 14.55
CA GLY A 167 19.81 12.55 15.84
C GLY A 167 18.79 13.44 16.60
N SER A 168 17.60 13.69 16.05
CA SER A 168 16.50 14.36 16.75
C SER A 168 15.47 13.34 17.23
N ARG A 169 14.85 13.61 18.39
CA ARG A 169 13.62 12.93 18.84
C ARG A 169 12.36 13.76 18.63
N ALA A 170 12.53 15.05 18.30
CA ALA A 170 11.42 15.96 18.09
C ALA A 170 10.94 15.88 16.64
N ALA A 171 9.64 15.63 16.48
CA ALA A 171 8.95 15.79 15.22
C ALA A 171 8.80 17.28 14.88
N ARG A 172 8.86 17.60 13.58
CA ARG A 172 8.61 18.93 13.02
C ARG A 172 7.59 18.82 11.92
N ASP A 173 6.78 19.85 11.71
CA ASP A 173 5.86 19.89 10.58
C ASP A 173 6.65 19.87 9.26
N SER A 174 6.09 19.20 8.26
CA SER A 174 6.65 19.16 6.90
C SER A 174 6.02 20.28 6.07
N ASP A 175 6.82 21.30 5.72
CA ASP A 175 6.38 22.40 4.86
C ASP A 175 5.99 21.95 3.44
N ALA A 176 6.43 20.75 3.03
CA ALA A 176 6.16 20.19 1.71
C ALA A 176 4.96 19.22 1.68
N TYR A 177 4.24 19.05 2.80
CA TYR A 177 3.15 18.09 2.92
C TYR A 177 2.04 18.37 1.88
N ALA A 178 1.94 17.49 0.89
CA ALA A 178 1.02 17.57 -0.24
C ALA A 178 0.76 16.15 -0.80
N PRO A 179 0.10 15.26 -0.04
CA PRO A 179 -0.06 13.86 -0.45
C PRO A 179 -0.88 13.70 -1.74
N GLU A 180 -1.83 14.61 -2.01
CA GLU A 180 -2.62 14.62 -3.24
C GLU A 180 -1.76 14.83 -4.50
N ASP A 181 -0.69 15.63 -4.39
CA ASP A 181 0.27 15.86 -5.47
C ASP A 181 1.08 14.59 -5.75
N VAL A 182 1.43 13.83 -4.71
CA VAL A 182 2.13 12.54 -4.85
C VAL A 182 1.21 11.50 -5.51
N VAL A 183 -0.07 11.43 -5.11
CA VAL A 183 -1.05 10.55 -5.76
C VAL A 183 -1.17 10.87 -7.25
N THR A 184 -1.23 12.16 -7.59
CA THR A 184 -1.33 12.64 -8.99
C THR A 184 -0.06 12.35 -9.78
N ARG A 185 1.11 12.68 -9.22
CA ARG A 185 2.44 12.47 -9.82
C ARG A 185 2.69 11.01 -10.22
N TYR A 186 2.22 10.07 -9.40
CA TYR A 186 2.42 8.63 -9.63
C TYR A 186 1.22 7.91 -10.26
N ASN A 187 0.13 8.61 -10.56
CA ASN A 187 -0.94 8.15 -11.44
C ASN A 187 -0.52 8.32 -12.92
N VAL A 188 0.51 7.58 -13.31
CA VAL A 188 1.09 7.63 -14.66
C VAL A 188 0.51 6.52 -15.55
N PRO A 189 0.29 6.77 -16.86
CA PRO A 189 -0.12 5.74 -17.80
C PRO A 189 0.82 4.53 -17.78
N LEU A 190 0.24 3.34 -17.78
CA LEU A 190 1.00 2.10 -17.90
C LEU A 190 1.39 1.87 -19.37
N PRO A 191 2.67 1.66 -19.70
CA PRO A 191 3.11 1.53 -21.08
C PRO A 191 2.39 0.39 -21.82
N PRO A 192 1.93 0.61 -23.06
CA PRO A 192 1.28 -0.45 -23.84
C PRO A 192 2.26 -1.59 -24.14
N VAL A 193 1.73 -2.81 -24.23
CA VAL A 193 2.47 -4.01 -24.64
C VAL A 193 2.02 -4.44 -26.03
N GLN A 194 2.97 -4.67 -26.95
CA GLN A 194 2.66 -5.05 -28.34
C GLN A 194 2.41 -6.55 -28.51
N GLU A 195 3.17 -7.39 -27.79
CA GLU A 195 3.09 -8.85 -27.88
C GLU A 195 2.40 -9.44 -26.64
N ALA A 196 1.09 -9.26 -26.55
CA ALA A 196 0.28 -9.85 -25.48
C ALA A 196 -0.96 -10.52 -26.06
N LEU A 197 -1.35 -11.65 -25.46
CA LEU A 197 -2.68 -12.19 -25.66
C LEU A 197 -3.68 -11.08 -25.30
N THR A 198 -4.60 -10.79 -26.19
CA THR A 198 -5.61 -9.73 -26.00
C THR A 198 -6.99 -10.32 -26.21
N PHE A 199 -7.90 -10.05 -25.26
CA PHE A 199 -9.27 -10.53 -25.30
C PHE A 199 -10.23 -9.39 -24.92
N ALA A 200 -11.09 -8.99 -25.85
CA ALA A 200 -12.18 -8.08 -25.54
C ALA A 200 -13.30 -8.84 -24.82
N PHE A 201 -13.88 -8.24 -23.78
CA PHE A 201 -14.94 -8.87 -22.99
C PHE A 201 -16.07 -7.89 -22.66
N ASP A 202 -17.20 -8.46 -22.31
CA ASP A 202 -18.45 -7.84 -21.84
C ASP A 202 -19.12 -8.76 -20.80
N SER A 203 -20.40 -8.52 -20.48
CA SER A 203 -21.16 -9.33 -19.52
C SER A 203 -21.27 -10.81 -19.90
N ASP A 204 -21.33 -11.12 -21.19
CA ASP A 204 -21.66 -12.45 -21.68
C ASP A 204 -20.39 -13.32 -21.83
N SER A 205 -19.23 -12.67 -21.84
CA SER A 205 -17.92 -13.29 -22.04
C SER A 205 -17.05 -13.36 -20.78
N LEU A 206 -17.55 -12.96 -19.60
CA LEU A 206 -16.82 -13.03 -18.32
C LEU A 206 -16.22 -14.42 -18.02
N PRO A 207 -16.94 -15.55 -18.17
CA PRO A 207 -16.34 -16.87 -17.96
C PRO A 207 -15.24 -17.20 -18.99
N HIS A 208 -15.41 -16.73 -20.23
CA HIS A 208 -14.43 -16.93 -21.30
C HIS A 208 -13.16 -16.11 -21.06
N ALA A 209 -13.27 -14.84 -20.67
CA ALA A 209 -12.14 -14.00 -20.32
C ALA A 209 -11.27 -14.65 -19.22
N ARG A 210 -11.92 -15.20 -18.18
CA ARG A 210 -11.22 -15.96 -17.13
C ARG A 210 -10.53 -17.20 -17.68
N HIS A 211 -11.21 -17.99 -18.51
CA HIS A 211 -10.63 -19.20 -19.10
C HIS A 211 -9.42 -18.89 -19.99
N VAL A 212 -9.52 -17.84 -20.80
CA VAL A 212 -8.45 -17.34 -21.67
C VAL A 212 -7.24 -16.89 -20.84
N ALA A 213 -7.46 -16.11 -19.76
CA ALA A 213 -6.37 -15.70 -18.87
C ALA A 213 -5.67 -16.89 -18.21
N VAL A 214 -6.43 -17.86 -17.69
CA VAL A 214 -5.89 -19.04 -17.02
C VAL A 214 -5.13 -19.93 -18.00
N GLY A 215 -5.67 -20.16 -19.20
CA GLY A 215 -5.00 -20.95 -20.24
C GLY A 215 -3.65 -20.34 -20.61
N GLU A 216 -3.61 -19.02 -20.81
CA GLU A 216 -2.35 -18.33 -21.11
C GLU A 216 -1.40 -18.28 -19.92
N GLY A 217 -1.90 -18.03 -18.70
CA GLY A 217 -1.09 -18.04 -17.49
C GLY A 217 -0.41 -19.39 -17.26
N ALA A 218 -1.13 -20.48 -17.48
CA ALA A 218 -0.58 -21.84 -17.42
C ALA A 218 0.48 -22.08 -18.52
N ARG A 219 0.20 -21.63 -19.76
CA ARG A 219 1.16 -21.71 -20.88
C ARG A 219 2.45 -20.96 -20.59
N LEU A 220 2.36 -19.84 -19.87
CA LEU A 220 3.49 -19.00 -19.46
C LEU A 220 4.19 -19.48 -18.19
N GLY A 221 3.70 -20.56 -17.56
CA GLY A 221 4.37 -21.27 -16.47
C GLY A 221 3.77 -21.06 -15.08
N LEU A 222 2.64 -20.37 -14.92
CA LEU A 222 1.95 -20.34 -13.62
C LEU A 222 1.35 -21.71 -13.27
N VAL A 223 1.46 -22.08 -12.00
CA VAL A 223 0.92 -23.33 -11.46
C VAL A 223 0.32 -23.12 -10.07
N GLY A 224 -0.56 -24.05 -9.65
CA GLY A 224 -1.12 -24.08 -8.31
C GLY A 224 -1.78 -22.77 -7.89
N VAL A 225 -1.48 -22.32 -6.67
CA VAL A 225 -2.08 -21.12 -6.06
C VAL A 225 -1.93 -19.88 -6.93
N LYS A 226 -0.80 -19.69 -7.63
CA LYS A 226 -0.60 -18.50 -8.47
C LYS A 226 -1.50 -18.50 -9.71
N LEU A 227 -1.83 -19.67 -10.24
CA LEU A 227 -2.79 -19.78 -11.34
C LEU A 227 -4.23 -19.49 -10.85
N ASP A 228 -4.57 -19.96 -9.64
CA ASP A 228 -5.85 -19.65 -9.00
C ASP A 228 -5.98 -18.15 -8.67
N ASP A 229 -4.89 -17.52 -8.19
CA ASP A 229 -4.82 -16.09 -7.92
C ASP A 229 -5.03 -15.27 -9.21
N LEU A 230 -4.42 -15.68 -10.33
CA LEU A 230 -4.66 -15.07 -11.64
C LEU A 230 -6.14 -15.21 -12.05
N ALA A 231 -6.73 -16.40 -11.87
CA ALA A 231 -8.13 -16.64 -12.20
C ALA A 231 -9.08 -15.73 -11.39
N LEU A 232 -8.83 -15.61 -10.08
CA LEU A 232 -9.60 -14.78 -9.18
C LEU A 232 -9.42 -13.29 -9.52
N ALA A 233 -8.18 -12.83 -9.71
CA ALA A 233 -7.92 -11.44 -10.06
C ALA A 233 -8.58 -11.06 -11.39
N THR A 234 -8.50 -11.94 -12.40
CA THR A 234 -9.17 -11.73 -13.68
C THR A 234 -10.67 -11.59 -13.48
N ALA A 235 -11.30 -12.53 -12.75
CA ALA A 235 -12.73 -12.51 -12.52
C ALA A 235 -13.20 -11.23 -11.83
N GLU A 236 -12.49 -10.78 -10.79
CA GLU A 236 -12.83 -9.57 -10.04
C GLU A 236 -12.66 -8.32 -10.90
N LEU A 237 -11.55 -8.21 -11.65
CA LEU A 237 -11.28 -7.05 -12.49
C LEU A 237 -12.27 -6.95 -13.65
N THR A 238 -12.50 -8.05 -14.40
CA THR A 238 -13.44 -8.02 -15.52
C THR A 238 -14.88 -7.78 -15.06
N THR A 239 -15.27 -8.33 -13.90
CA THR A 239 -16.60 -8.05 -13.31
C THR A 239 -16.73 -6.59 -12.92
N ASN A 240 -15.70 -6.00 -12.28
CA ASN A 240 -15.71 -4.58 -11.96
C ASN A 240 -15.81 -3.72 -13.22
N SER A 241 -15.11 -4.08 -14.30
CA SER A 241 -15.21 -3.38 -15.58
C SER A 241 -16.62 -3.45 -16.20
N VAL A 242 -17.31 -4.59 -16.09
CA VAL A 242 -18.70 -4.68 -16.59
C VAL A 242 -19.67 -3.90 -15.71
N VAL A 243 -19.57 -4.04 -14.39
CA VAL A 243 -20.56 -3.47 -13.45
C VAL A 243 -20.33 -1.96 -13.24
N HIS A 244 -19.07 -1.52 -13.23
CA HIS A 244 -18.67 -0.16 -12.88
C HIS A 244 -17.87 0.54 -14.00
N GLY A 245 -17.34 -0.21 -14.96
CA GLY A 245 -16.39 0.24 -15.97
C GLY A 245 -16.97 0.57 -17.36
N GLY A 246 -18.30 0.68 -17.49
CA GLY A 246 -18.95 0.95 -18.78
C GLY A 246 -19.45 -0.27 -19.54
N GLY A 247 -19.45 -1.46 -18.93
CA GLY A 247 -20.10 -2.66 -19.46
C GLY A 247 -19.20 -3.59 -20.28
N SER A 248 -17.98 -3.17 -20.59
CA SER A 248 -17.01 -3.95 -21.37
C SER A 248 -15.57 -3.54 -21.05
N GLY A 249 -14.60 -4.29 -21.57
CA GLY A 249 -13.19 -3.95 -21.43
C GLY A 249 -12.27 -4.84 -22.27
N VAL A 250 -10.98 -4.65 -22.06
CA VAL A 250 -9.92 -5.42 -22.71
C VAL A 250 -9.03 -6.06 -21.66
N LEU A 251 -8.93 -7.38 -21.72
CA LEU A 251 -8.01 -8.20 -20.95
C LEU A 251 -6.75 -8.43 -21.78
N ARG A 252 -5.57 -8.30 -21.16
CA ARG A 252 -4.29 -8.72 -21.71
C ARG A 252 -3.52 -9.62 -20.76
N VAL A 253 -2.85 -10.64 -21.30
CA VAL A 253 -1.96 -11.52 -20.52
C VAL A 253 -0.64 -11.74 -21.28
N TRP A 254 0.49 -11.58 -20.59
CA TRP A 254 1.83 -11.79 -21.14
C TRP A 254 2.84 -12.16 -20.04
N ALA A 255 4.06 -12.53 -20.42
CA ALA A 255 5.16 -12.76 -19.49
C ALA A 255 6.13 -11.57 -19.45
N GLU A 256 6.62 -11.23 -18.27
CA GLU A 256 7.55 -10.12 -18.06
C GLU A 256 8.47 -10.43 -16.87
N ASN A 257 9.79 -10.46 -17.07
CA ASN A 257 10.78 -10.48 -15.98
C ASN A 257 10.54 -11.51 -14.85
N GLY A 258 10.12 -12.74 -15.18
CA GLY A 258 9.82 -13.74 -14.15
C GLY A 258 8.37 -13.81 -13.69
N TYR A 259 7.52 -12.91 -14.18
CA TYR A 259 6.10 -12.84 -13.86
C TYR A 259 5.22 -13.19 -15.06
N VAL A 260 4.00 -13.62 -14.78
CA VAL A 260 2.87 -13.47 -15.68
C VAL A 260 2.12 -12.21 -15.26
N VAL A 261 1.83 -11.36 -16.24
CA VAL A 261 1.18 -10.08 -16.05
C VAL A 261 -0.21 -10.14 -16.65
N CYS A 262 -1.20 -9.72 -15.88
CA CYS A 262 -2.59 -9.58 -16.29
C CYS A 262 -2.96 -8.09 -16.24
N GLU A 263 -3.46 -7.56 -17.35
CA GLU A 263 -3.99 -6.21 -17.41
C GLU A 263 -5.47 -6.25 -17.79
N VAL A 264 -6.26 -5.46 -17.08
CA VAL A 264 -7.64 -5.15 -17.47
C VAL A 264 -7.75 -3.64 -17.65
N ARG A 265 -8.25 -3.25 -18.83
CA ARG A 265 -8.58 -1.86 -19.16
C ARG A 265 -10.07 -1.76 -19.48
N ASP A 266 -10.71 -0.74 -18.96
CA ASP A 266 -12.09 -0.36 -19.27
C ASP A 266 -12.19 1.17 -19.43
N ASP A 267 -13.38 1.64 -19.83
CA ASP A 267 -13.66 3.06 -20.07
C ASP A 267 -14.28 3.76 -18.85
N GLY A 268 -14.34 3.08 -17.70
CA GLY A 268 -14.92 3.64 -16.49
C GLY A 268 -13.92 4.41 -15.62
N HIS A 269 -14.50 5.26 -14.77
CA HIS A 269 -13.74 6.12 -13.89
C HIS A 269 -13.80 5.65 -12.43
N LEU A 270 -12.67 5.21 -11.89
CA LEU A 270 -12.53 4.85 -10.47
C LEU A 270 -12.24 6.09 -9.61
N GLY A 271 -13.29 6.82 -9.20
CA GLY A 271 -13.14 8.07 -8.43
C GLY A 271 -12.59 7.90 -7.00
N ASP A 272 -12.87 6.78 -6.34
CA ASP A 272 -12.37 6.54 -4.98
C ASP A 272 -10.88 6.11 -4.99
N VAL A 273 -10.00 7.01 -4.55
CA VAL A 273 -8.55 6.77 -4.43
C VAL A 273 -8.21 5.69 -3.39
N LEU A 274 -9.12 5.40 -2.47
CA LEU A 274 -8.97 4.38 -1.43
C LEU A 274 -9.68 3.05 -1.79
N ALA A 275 -10.20 2.92 -3.01
CA ALA A 275 -10.75 1.68 -3.52
C ALA A 275 -9.73 0.53 -3.39
N GLY A 276 -10.14 -0.57 -2.77
CA GLY A 276 -9.28 -1.72 -2.51
C GLY A 276 -8.20 -1.51 -1.44
N ARG A 277 -8.18 -0.36 -0.74
CA ARG A 277 -7.24 -0.06 0.36
C ARG A 277 -7.89 -0.15 1.74
N ARG A 278 -9.22 -0.10 1.81
CA ARG A 278 -9.97 -0.20 3.07
C ARG A 278 -10.46 -1.63 3.28
N PRO A 279 -10.39 -2.18 4.51
CA PRO A 279 -11.10 -3.41 4.84
C PRO A 279 -12.60 -3.23 4.55
N VAL A 280 -13.21 -4.26 3.97
CA VAL A 280 -14.65 -4.30 3.71
C VAL A 280 -15.31 -5.19 4.78
N PRO A 281 -16.35 -4.70 5.50
CA PRO A 281 -17.08 -5.50 6.48
C PRO A 281 -17.60 -6.82 5.91
N ARG A 282 -17.64 -7.87 6.75
CA ARG A 282 -17.99 -9.24 6.33
C ARG A 282 -19.44 -9.36 5.83
N ASP A 283 -20.32 -8.52 6.34
CA ASP A 283 -21.75 -8.42 6.02
C ASP A 283 -22.05 -7.59 4.77
N GLN A 284 -21.11 -6.74 4.33
CA GLN A 284 -21.27 -5.96 3.10
C GLN A 284 -21.17 -6.86 1.86
N ARG A 285 -22.21 -6.83 1.02
CA ARG A 285 -22.22 -7.45 -0.31
C ARG A 285 -21.52 -6.52 -1.31
N GLY A 286 -20.53 -7.05 -2.03
CA GLY A 286 -19.78 -6.30 -3.04
C GLY A 286 -18.65 -5.43 -2.47
N GLY A 287 -17.93 -4.72 -3.36
CA GLY A 287 -16.84 -3.79 -3.00
C GLY A 287 -15.50 -4.45 -2.63
N ARG A 288 -15.38 -5.78 -2.75
CA ARG A 288 -14.17 -6.52 -2.36
C ARG A 288 -13.20 -6.79 -3.50
N GLY A 289 -13.61 -6.64 -4.76
CA GLY A 289 -12.81 -7.11 -5.89
C GLY A 289 -11.40 -6.51 -5.93
N VAL A 290 -11.29 -5.18 -5.93
CA VAL A 290 -9.97 -4.51 -5.93
C VAL A 290 -9.17 -4.81 -4.65
N LEU A 291 -9.84 -4.98 -3.51
CA LEU A 291 -9.20 -5.38 -2.26
C LEU A 291 -8.60 -6.79 -2.38
N LEU A 292 -9.36 -7.75 -2.91
CA LEU A 292 -8.90 -9.13 -3.12
C LEU A 292 -7.73 -9.18 -4.10
N VAL A 293 -7.83 -8.45 -5.22
CA VAL A 293 -6.74 -8.33 -6.20
C VAL A 293 -5.46 -7.83 -5.54
N ASN A 294 -5.54 -6.80 -4.69
CA ASN A 294 -4.38 -6.32 -3.94
C ASN A 294 -3.79 -7.37 -2.98
N LEU A 295 -4.63 -8.22 -2.37
CA LEU A 295 -4.18 -9.22 -1.41
C LEU A 295 -3.45 -10.40 -2.08
N ILE A 296 -3.86 -10.81 -3.28
CA ILE A 296 -3.37 -12.01 -3.96
C ILE A 296 -2.25 -11.76 -4.98
N ALA A 297 -2.26 -10.61 -5.67
CA ALA A 297 -1.24 -10.29 -6.66
C ALA A 297 0.09 -9.88 -5.98
N ASP A 298 1.21 -10.20 -6.64
CA ASP A 298 2.56 -9.86 -6.14
C ASP A 298 2.86 -8.36 -6.27
N LEU A 299 2.27 -7.70 -7.29
CA LEU A 299 2.26 -6.25 -7.46
C LEU A 299 0.96 -5.88 -8.17
N VAL A 300 0.37 -4.74 -7.79
CA VAL A 300 -0.72 -4.10 -8.52
C VAL A 300 -0.33 -2.67 -8.83
N ARG A 301 -0.46 -2.29 -10.10
CA ARG A 301 -0.36 -0.90 -10.57
C ARG A 301 -1.69 -0.51 -11.18
N LEU A 302 -2.07 0.73 -10.96
CA LEU A 302 -3.35 1.26 -11.39
C LEU A 302 -3.15 2.65 -11.96
N HIS A 303 -3.71 2.87 -13.14
CA HIS A 303 -3.78 4.16 -13.79
C HIS A 303 -5.24 4.52 -14.05
N ARG A 304 -5.62 5.73 -13.70
CA ARG A 304 -6.97 6.25 -13.89
C ARG A 304 -6.93 7.53 -14.68
N SER A 305 -7.91 7.70 -15.54
CA SER A 305 -8.13 8.93 -16.30
C SER A 305 -9.63 9.12 -16.53
N ASP A 306 -10.00 10.23 -17.13
CA ASP A 306 -11.38 10.45 -17.61
C ASP A 306 -11.72 9.51 -18.79
N SER A 307 -10.70 8.95 -19.45
CA SER A 307 -10.85 8.01 -20.57
C SER A 307 -10.87 6.55 -20.15
N GLY A 308 -10.88 6.26 -18.85
CA GLY A 308 -10.94 4.90 -18.34
C GLY A 308 -9.92 4.55 -17.26
N THR A 309 -10.02 3.31 -16.80
CA THR A 309 -9.19 2.72 -15.75
C THR A 309 -8.38 1.56 -16.33
N THR A 310 -7.11 1.46 -15.94
CA THR A 310 -6.23 0.33 -16.27
C THR A 310 -5.64 -0.23 -14.99
N VAL A 311 -5.85 -1.52 -14.75
CA VAL A 311 -5.28 -2.25 -13.63
C VAL A 311 -4.36 -3.32 -14.16
N ARG A 312 -3.11 -3.33 -13.71
CA ARG A 312 -2.10 -4.32 -14.09
C ARG A 312 -1.61 -5.05 -12.85
N CYS A 313 -1.61 -6.37 -12.93
CA CYS A 313 -1.31 -7.28 -11.83
C CYS A 313 -0.16 -8.21 -12.25
N TRP A 314 0.85 -8.35 -11.41
CA TRP A 314 1.96 -9.29 -11.63
C TRP A 314 1.81 -10.49 -10.70
N PHE A 315 2.06 -11.68 -11.25
CA PHE A 315 2.07 -12.97 -10.55
C PHE A 315 3.38 -13.68 -10.82
N ALA A 316 4.15 -13.98 -9.77
CA ALA A 316 5.44 -14.66 -9.91
C ALA A 316 5.24 -16.09 -10.44
N ARG A 317 6.10 -16.48 -11.39
CA ARG A 317 6.17 -17.85 -11.93
C ARG A 317 6.90 -18.79 -10.98
#